data_AF-A0AAJ6N7R1-F1
#
_entry.id   AF-A0AAJ6N7R1-F1
#
_cell.length_a   1.000
_cell.length_b   1.000
_cell.length_c   1.000
_cell.angle_alpha   90.00
_cell.angle_beta   90.00
_cell.angle_gamma   90.00
#
_symmetry.space_group_name_H-M   'P 1'
#
loop_
_entity.id
_entity.type
_entity.pdbx_description
1 polymer ?
#
loop_
_entity_poly.entity_id
_entity_poly.type
_entity_poly.pdbx_seq_one_letter_code
_entity_poly.pdbx_strand_id
1 'polypeptide(L)'
;MRLFIKLCELKKIRMLCDLIRYSKVISYNRHSLYLLGIWTLLAFVWTFYYLDNASFSSWSSWDNFITILTFIVATTIGWQGYIKNWEKDLPCKITAHFKYNGQYIMSCYRVYLSAESEIRTWGQQIGKQMSGTNLVLEPIIEQSPMEIIDNKFRHYEVTFYLCEEPSIFEEENYKNKYLTWSLQNKGMKKISKTHERQEQPLSFLEVEKA
;
A
#
# COMPACT_ATOMS: atom_id res chain seq x y z
N MET A 1 -23.61 -1.94 -38.53
CA MET A 1 -22.13 -1.99 -38.68
C MET A 1 -21.38 -1.03 -37.74
N ARG A 2 -21.83 0.21 -37.50
CA ARG A 2 -21.14 1.17 -36.59
C ARG A 2 -21.08 0.78 -35.10
N LEU A 3 -21.97 -0.09 -34.62
CA LEU A 3 -21.99 -0.57 -33.22
C LEU A 3 -20.89 -1.60 -32.90
N PHE A 4 -20.49 -2.41 -33.88
CA PHE A 4 -19.46 -3.45 -33.69
C PHE A 4 -18.05 -2.85 -33.54
N ILE A 5 -17.79 -1.71 -34.20
CA ILE A 5 -16.50 -1.01 -34.12
C ILE A 5 -16.29 -0.43 -32.71
N LYS A 6 -17.34 0.15 -32.10
CA LYS A 6 -17.26 0.69 -30.72
C LYS A 6 -17.03 -0.38 -29.65
N LEU A 7 -17.61 -1.58 -29.83
CA LEU A 7 -17.41 -2.70 -28.90
C LEU A 7 -15.98 -3.27 -28.96
N CYS A 8 -15.34 -3.23 -30.13
CA CYS A 8 -13.96 -3.69 -30.30
C CYS A 8 -12.95 -2.74 -29.62
N GLU A 9 -13.17 -1.43 -29.75
CA GLU A 9 -12.36 -0.40 -29.09
C GLU A 9 -12.47 -0.46 -27.56
N LEU A 10 -13.68 -0.67 -27.02
CA LEU A 10 -13.89 -0.82 -25.57
C LEU A 10 -13.20 -2.05 -24.97
N LYS A 11 -13.15 -3.18 -25.70
CA LYS A 11 -12.43 -4.38 -25.23
C LYS A 11 -10.91 -4.18 -25.21
N LYS A 12 -10.35 -3.46 -26.20
CA LYS A 12 -8.92 -3.13 -26.22
C LYS A 12 -8.52 -2.23 -25.07
N ILE A 13 -9.34 -1.22 -24.75
CA ILE A 13 -9.08 -0.31 -23.62
C ILE A 13 -9.10 -1.08 -22.29
N ARG A 14 -10.04 -2.01 -22.10
CA ARG A 14 -10.09 -2.85 -20.89
C ARG A 14 -8.86 -3.75 -20.76
N MET A 15 -8.43 -4.40 -21.85
CA MET A 15 -7.21 -5.22 -21.87
C MET A 15 -5.95 -4.41 -21.57
N LEU A 16 -5.84 -3.17 -22.07
CA LEU A 16 -4.71 -2.28 -21.78
C LEU A 16 -4.71 -1.83 -20.32
N CYS A 17 -5.86 -1.53 -19.73
CA CYS A 17 -5.97 -1.22 -18.31
C CYS A 17 -5.58 -2.41 -17.42
N ASP A 18 -5.96 -3.63 -17.80
CA ASP A 18 -5.59 -4.85 -17.08
C ASP A 18 -4.08 -5.13 -17.21
N LEU A 19 -3.46 -4.87 -18.37
CA LEU A 19 -2.01 -4.97 -18.58
C LEU A 19 -1.21 -3.94 -17.77
N ILE A 20 -1.69 -2.70 -17.68
CA ILE A 20 -1.08 -1.62 -16.86
C ILE A 20 -1.24 -1.93 -15.36
N ARG A 21 -2.35 -2.55 -14.96
CA ARG A 21 -2.56 -3.01 -13.57
C ARG A 21 -1.65 -4.20 -13.25
N TYR A 22 -1.45 -5.10 -14.22
CA TYR A 22 -0.54 -6.25 -14.09
C TYR A 22 0.93 -5.80 -13.97
N SER A 23 1.35 -4.79 -14.73
CA SER A 23 2.72 -4.26 -14.66
C SER A 23 3.01 -3.52 -13.36
N LYS A 24 2.02 -2.83 -12.77
CA LYS A 24 2.16 -2.18 -11.45
C LYS A 24 2.26 -3.18 -10.30
N VAL A 25 1.56 -4.32 -10.37
CA VAL A 25 1.70 -5.41 -9.40
C VAL A 25 3.08 -6.06 -9.48
N ILE A 26 3.68 -6.12 -10.67
CA ILE A 26 5.05 -6.62 -10.88
C ILE A 26 6.11 -5.66 -10.31
N SER A 27 5.79 -4.37 -10.16
CA SER A 27 6.73 -3.35 -9.67
C SER A 27 7.03 -3.41 -8.16
N TYR A 28 6.24 -4.12 -7.35
CA TYR A 28 6.43 -4.11 -5.89
C TYR A 28 7.47 -5.12 -5.38
N ASN A 29 7.94 -6.05 -6.23
CA ASN A 29 8.89 -7.08 -5.79
C ASN A 29 10.07 -7.23 -6.75
N ARG A 30 10.87 -6.15 -6.84
CA ARG A 30 12.10 -6.06 -7.66
C ARG A 30 13.02 -7.26 -7.44
N HIS A 31 13.08 -7.79 -6.21
CA HIS A 31 13.87 -8.98 -5.86
C HIS A 31 13.32 -10.29 -6.47
N SER A 32 12.00 -10.45 -6.59
CA SER A 32 11.43 -11.65 -7.23
C SER A 32 11.72 -11.73 -8.73
N LEU A 33 11.79 -10.59 -9.41
CA LEU A 33 12.18 -10.52 -10.82
C LEU A 33 13.65 -10.89 -11.02
N TYR A 34 14.53 -10.49 -10.09
CA TYR A 34 15.93 -10.91 -10.13
C TYR A 34 16.08 -12.42 -9.89
N LEU A 35 15.35 -12.99 -8.93
CA LEU A 35 15.37 -14.44 -8.70
C LEU A 35 14.84 -15.22 -9.90
N LEU A 36 13.74 -14.76 -10.51
CA LEU A 36 13.19 -15.37 -11.72
C LEU A 36 14.19 -15.26 -12.88
N GLY A 37 14.83 -14.10 -13.06
CA GLY A 37 15.89 -13.90 -14.04
C GLY A 37 17.07 -14.85 -13.84
N ILE A 38 17.57 -14.99 -12.61
CA ILE A 38 18.67 -15.90 -12.27
C ILE A 38 18.26 -17.36 -12.56
N TRP A 39 17.06 -17.78 -12.17
CA TRP A 39 16.55 -19.12 -12.46
C TRP A 39 16.43 -19.38 -13.96
N THR A 40 15.93 -18.41 -14.73
CA THR A 40 15.86 -18.55 -16.20
C THR A 40 17.25 -18.63 -16.82
N LEU A 41 18.23 -17.88 -16.31
CA LEU A 41 19.60 -17.88 -16.80
C LEU A 41 20.31 -19.20 -16.46
N LEU A 42 20.12 -19.72 -15.25
CA LEU A 42 20.62 -21.04 -14.84
C LEU A 42 19.98 -22.18 -15.65
N ALA A 43 18.66 -22.13 -15.87
CA ALA A 43 17.97 -23.09 -16.72
C ALA A 43 18.50 -23.03 -18.15
N PHE A 44 18.76 -21.83 -18.67
CA PHE A 44 19.31 -21.63 -20.02
C PHE A 44 20.74 -22.16 -20.14
N VAL A 45 21.63 -21.86 -19.18
CA VAL A 45 23.01 -22.36 -19.15
C VAL A 45 23.04 -23.88 -19.01
N TRP A 46 22.20 -24.44 -18.12
CA TRP A 46 22.05 -25.88 -17.97
C TRP A 46 21.57 -26.51 -19.30
N THR A 47 20.57 -25.91 -19.95
CA THR A 47 20.05 -26.39 -21.24
C THR A 47 21.13 -26.37 -22.32
N PHE A 48 21.93 -25.30 -22.41
CA PHE A 48 23.06 -25.21 -23.34
C PHE A 48 24.15 -26.24 -23.06
N TYR A 49 24.50 -26.46 -21.79
CA TYR A 49 25.49 -27.47 -21.40
C TYR A 49 25.06 -28.90 -21.75
N TYR A 50 23.77 -29.21 -21.65
CA TYR A 50 23.21 -30.51 -22.06
C TYR A 50 23.01 -30.61 -23.58
N LEU A 51 22.67 -29.52 -24.27
CA LEU A 51 22.59 -29.44 -25.74
C LEU A 51 23.92 -29.74 -26.42
N ASP A 52 25.02 -29.26 -25.84
CA ASP A 52 26.37 -29.45 -26.38
C ASP A 52 26.88 -30.89 -26.20
N ASN A 53 26.43 -31.59 -25.14
CA ASN A 53 26.90 -32.93 -24.80
C ASN A 53 25.96 -34.08 -25.22
N ALA A 54 24.70 -33.80 -25.56
CA ALA A 54 23.73 -34.84 -25.93
C ALA A 54 23.48 -34.86 -27.44
N SER A 55 23.65 -36.02 -28.06
CA SER A 55 23.21 -36.27 -29.44
C SER A 55 21.67 -36.16 -29.48
N PHE A 56 21.16 -35.01 -29.92
CA PHE A 56 19.75 -34.61 -29.90
C PHE A 56 18.86 -35.42 -30.86
N SER A 57 18.72 -36.73 -30.64
CA SER A 57 17.86 -37.60 -31.46
C SER A 57 16.69 -38.24 -30.71
N SER A 58 16.61 -38.13 -29.38
CA SER A 58 15.55 -38.77 -28.59
C SER A 58 14.53 -37.76 -28.05
N TRP A 59 13.26 -38.02 -28.36
CA TRP A 59 12.07 -37.33 -27.85
C TRP A 59 12.05 -37.20 -26.32
N SER A 60 12.67 -38.16 -25.61
CA SER A 60 12.74 -38.20 -24.14
C SER A 60 13.43 -36.99 -23.49
N SER A 61 14.36 -36.33 -24.20
CA SER A 61 15.07 -35.17 -23.66
C SER A 61 14.19 -33.93 -23.61
N TRP A 62 13.22 -33.80 -24.52
CA TRP A 62 12.24 -32.71 -24.55
C TRP A 62 11.22 -32.82 -23.42
N ASP A 63 10.78 -34.04 -23.09
CA ASP A 63 9.84 -34.29 -21.99
C ASP A 63 10.39 -33.82 -20.64
N ASN A 64 11.67 -34.12 -20.36
CA ASN A 64 12.34 -33.66 -19.14
C ASN A 64 12.43 -32.13 -19.08
N PHE A 65 12.74 -31.47 -20.20
CA PHE A 65 12.83 -30.01 -20.27
C PHE A 65 11.47 -29.35 -20.01
N ILE A 66 10.41 -29.83 -20.67
CA ILE A 66 9.04 -29.31 -20.49
C ILE A 66 8.59 -29.52 -19.04
N THR A 67 8.91 -30.67 -18.44
CA THR A 67 8.58 -30.98 -17.05
C THR A 67 9.26 -30.00 -16.08
N ILE A 68 10.55 -29.75 -16.25
CA ILE A 68 11.30 -28.80 -15.40
C ILE A 68 10.78 -27.37 -15.56
N LEU A 69 10.54 -26.93 -16.80
CA LEU A 69 10.00 -25.59 -17.06
C LEU A 69 8.62 -25.40 -16.41
N THR A 70 7.75 -26.41 -16.52
CA THR A 70 6.43 -26.41 -15.89
C THR A 70 6.54 -26.32 -14.37
N PHE A 71 7.47 -27.07 -13.76
CA PHE A 71 7.73 -27.02 -12.33
C PHE A 71 8.20 -25.64 -11.87
N ILE A 72 9.09 -24.98 -12.61
CA ILE A 72 9.57 -23.63 -12.31
C ILE A 72 8.42 -22.63 -12.36
N VAL A 73 7.58 -22.70 -13.40
CA VAL A 73 6.40 -21.82 -13.54
C VAL A 73 5.43 -22.03 -12.37
N ALA A 74 5.10 -23.28 -12.07
CA ALA A 74 4.19 -23.62 -10.97
C ALA A 74 4.72 -23.13 -9.62
N THR A 75 6.01 -23.36 -9.34
CA THR A 75 6.67 -22.91 -8.10
C THR A 75 6.67 -21.39 -7.99
N THR A 76 6.93 -20.69 -9.09
CA THR A 76 6.92 -19.22 -9.14
C THR A 76 5.53 -18.67 -8.82
N ILE A 77 4.48 -19.21 -9.45
CA ILE A 77 3.09 -18.81 -9.20
C ILE A 77 2.72 -19.08 -7.74
N GLY A 78 3.08 -20.25 -7.20
CA GLY A 78 2.85 -20.62 -5.81
C GLY A 78 3.53 -19.65 -4.84
N TRP A 79 4.80 -19.31 -5.10
CA TRP A 79 5.57 -18.38 -4.28
C TRP A 79 5.00 -16.96 -4.29
N GLN A 80 4.58 -16.46 -5.45
CA GLN A 80 3.90 -15.16 -5.56
C GLN A 80 2.58 -15.14 -4.77
N GLY A 81 1.82 -16.24 -4.83
CA GLY A 81 0.60 -16.40 -4.03
C GLY A 81 0.89 -16.36 -2.53
N TYR A 82 1.93 -17.08 -2.09
CA TYR A 82 2.36 -17.11 -0.69
C TYR A 82 2.72 -15.73 -0.16
N ILE A 83 3.57 -14.96 -0.88
CA ILE A 83 3.95 -13.60 -0.47
C ILE A 83 2.73 -12.70 -0.38
N LYS A 84 1.85 -12.72 -1.39
CA LYS A 84 0.65 -11.88 -1.40
C LYS A 84 -0.30 -12.20 -0.24
N ASN A 85 -0.40 -13.47 0.14
CA ASN A 85 -1.21 -13.87 1.29
C ASN A 85 -0.56 -13.40 2.59
N TRP A 86 0.76 -13.59 2.73
CA TRP A 86 1.51 -13.09 3.87
C TRP A 86 1.34 -11.57 4.06
N GLU A 87 1.43 -10.78 3.00
CA GLU A 87 1.19 -9.33 3.05
C GLU A 87 -0.25 -8.98 3.48
N LYS A 88 -1.25 -9.76 3.03
CA LYS A 88 -2.66 -9.56 3.41
C LYS A 88 -2.94 -9.89 4.87
N ASP A 89 -2.20 -10.85 5.42
CA ASP A 89 -2.34 -11.29 6.81
C ASP A 89 -1.69 -10.29 7.79
N LEU A 90 -0.83 -9.39 7.30
CA LEU A 90 -0.28 -8.32 8.13
C LEU A 90 -1.40 -7.36 8.57
N PRO A 91 -1.41 -6.97 9.86
CA PRO A 91 -2.34 -5.99 10.38
C PRO A 91 -2.17 -4.65 9.64
N CYS A 92 -3.29 -3.97 9.41
CA CYS A 92 -3.30 -2.65 8.80
C CYS A 92 -3.25 -1.56 9.88
N LYS A 93 -2.46 -0.52 9.63
CA LYS A 93 -2.42 0.69 10.43
C LYS A 93 -2.52 1.92 9.55
N ILE A 94 -3.15 2.96 10.09
CA ILE A 94 -3.31 4.26 9.43
C ILE A 94 -2.67 5.37 10.27
N THR A 95 -1.99 6.28 9.59
CA THR A 95 -1.73 7.63 10.10
C THR A 95 -2.64 8.59 9.34
N ALA A 96 -3.51 9.28 10.08
CA ALA A 96 -4.46 10.22 9.51
C ALA A 96 -4.07 11.65 9.91
N HIS A 97 -3.85 12.49 8.91
CA HIS A 97 -3.58 13.91 9.06
C HIS A 97 -4.81 14.72 8.65
N PHE A 98 -5.09 15.82 9.35
CA PHE A 98 -6.17 16.74 9.02
C PHE A 98 -5.61 18.13 8.77
N LYS A 99 -5.89 18.65 7.58
CA LYS A 99 -5.32 19.89 7.06
C LYS A 99 -6.44 20.90 6.78
N TYR A 100 -6.26 22.12 7.28
CA TYR A 100 -7.16 23.25 7.05
C TYR A 100 -6.34 24.47 6.63
N ASN A 101 -6.74 25.17 5.56
CA ASN A 101 -6.04 26.34 5.03
C ASN A 101 -4.53 26.16 4.88
N GLY A 102 -4.10 25.00 4.36
CA GLY A 102 -2.67 24.72 4.13
C GLY A 102 -1.90 24.24 5.37
N GLN A 103 -2.49 24.25 6.56
CA GLN A 103 -1.83 23.90 7.82
C GLN A 103 -2.38 22.61 8.41
N TYR A 104 -1.50 21.80 9.00
CA TYR A 104 -1.92 20.63 9.77
C TYR A 104 -2.43 21.06 11.14
N ILE A 105 -3.66 20.67 11.47
CA ILE A 105 -4.31 21.04 12.74
C ILE A 105 -4.51 19.83 13.66
N MET A 106 -4.65 18.63 13.10
CA MET A 106 -4.77 17.39 13.86
C MET A 106 -4.04 16.25 13.16
N SER A 107 -3.45 15.33 13.93
CA SER A 107 -2.92 14.07 13.40
C SER A 107 -3.07 12.91 14.36
N CYS A 108 -3.40 11.74 13.83
CA CYS A 108 -3.53 10.50 14.57
C CYS A 108 -2.57 9.46 13.98
N TYR A 109 -1.62 8.98 14.77
CA TYR A 109 -0.54 8.11 14.31
C TYR A 109 -0.78 6.65 14.63
N ARG A 110 -0.57 5.79 13.61
CA ARG A 110 -0.48 4.32 13.71
C ARG A 110 -1.68 3.67 14.41
N VAL A 111 -2.88 4.14 14.09
CA VAL A 111 -4.14 3.54 14.56
C VAL A 111 -4.41 2.25 13.81
N TYR A 112 -4.98 1.24 14.48
CA TYR A 112 -5.41 0.03 13.79
C TYR A 112 -6.55 0.32 12.81
N LEU A 113 -6.42 -0.24 11.61
CA LEU A 113 -7.40 -0.14 10.54
C LEU A 113 -7.86 -1.55 10.18
N SER A 114 -9.16 -1.80 10.04
CA SER A 114 -9.64 -3.14 9.68
C SER A 114 -9.30 -3.47 8.22
N ALA A 115 -9.51 -2.53 7.31
CA ALA A 115 -9.24 -2.69 5.88
C ALA A 115 -8.96 -1.33 5.19
N GLU A 116 -8.21 -1.37 4.09
CA GLU A 116 -7.91 -0.18 3.26
C GLU A 116 -9.17 0.53 2.75
N SER A 117 -10.23 -0.23 2.42
CA SER A 117 -11.49 0.34 1.96
C SER A 117 -12.20 1.21 3.00
N GLU A 118 -11.85 1.07 4.29
CA GLU A 118 -12.48 1.80 5.38
C GLU A 118 -11.73 3.08 5.77
N ILE A 119 -10.64 3.44 5.07
CA ILE A 119 -9.80 4.62 5.37
C ILE A 119 -10.65 5.88 5.57
N ARG A 120 -11.62 6.14 4.68
CA ARG A 120 -12.48 7.34 4.78
C ARG A 120 -13.38 7.30 6.01
N THR A 121 -14.03 6.16 6.25
CA THR A 121 -14.93 5.98 7.39
C THR A 121 -14.17 6.11 8.70
N TRP A 122 -13.00 5.48 8.80
CA TRP A 122 -12.12 5.60 9.96
C TRP A 122 -11.58 7.03 10.13
N GLY A 123 -11.20 7.71 9.04
CA GLY A 123 -10.78 9.11 9.10
C GLY A 123 -11.86 10.02 9.71
N GLN A 124 -13.11 9.87 9.30
CA GLN A 124 -14.23 10.61 9.89
C GLN A 124 -14.45 10.27 11.38
N GLN A 125 -14.38 8.99 11.75
CA GLN A 125 -14.55 8.56 13.14
C GLN A 125 -13.42 9.08 14.04
N ILE A 126 -12.17 8.95 13.60
CA ILE A 126 -10.99 9.47 14.30
C ILE A 126 -11.11 10.98 14.45
N GLY A 127 -11.40 11.69 13.35
CA GLY A 127 -11.56 13.14 13.36
C GLY A 127 -12.65 13.60 14.33
N LYS A 128 -13.79 12.88 14.37
CA LYS A 128 -14.86 13.12 15.33
C LYS A 128 -14.44 12.89 16.77
N GLN A 129 -13.71 11.82 17.04
CA GLN A 129 -13.22 11.53 18.39
C GLN A 129 -12.17 12.56 18.85
N MET A 130 -11.34 13.06 17.93
CA MET A 130 -10.32 14.07 18.21
C MET A 130 -10.92 15.44 18.52
N SER A 131 -11.86 15.89 17.69
CA SER A 131 -12.48 17.22 17.78
C SER A 131 -13.70 17.29 18.70
N GLY A 132 -14.35 16.16 18.98
CA GLY A 132 -15.62 16.09 19.70
C GLY A 132 -16.86 16.35 18.83
N THR A 133 -16.69 16.78 17.58
CA THR A 133 -17.78 17.15 16.64
C THR A 133 -17.61 16.46 15.29
N ASN A 134 -18.65 16.44 14.46
CA ASN A 134 -18.52 15.87 13.11
C ASN A 134 -17.72 16.86 12.23
N LEU A 135 -16.65 16.37 11.59
CA LEU A 135 -15.84 17.19 10.69
C LEU A 135 -16.46 17.25 9.29
N VAL A 136 -16.47 18.45 8.70
CA VAL A 136 -16.80 18.65 7.28
C VAL A 136 -15.51 18.47 6.45
N LEU A 137 -15.37 17.28 5.88
CA LEU A 137 -14.20 16.90 5.07
C LEU A 137 -14.47 17.16 3.58
N GLU A 138 -13.43 17.54 2.85
CA GLU A 138 -13.48 17.55 1.39
C GLU A 138 -13.59 16.12 0.82
N PRO A 139 -14.14 15.98 -0.41
CA PRO A 139 -14.15 14.71 -1.12
C PRO A 139 -12.73 14.23 -1.47
N ILE A 140 -11.77 15.14 -1.59
CA ILE A 140 -10.40 14.82 -1.99
C ILE A 140 -9.62 14.36 -0.75
N ILE A 141 -8.90 13.24 -0.90
CA ILE A 141 -7.96 12.76 0.11
C ILE A 141 -6.63 12.50 -0.58
N GLU A 142 -5.54 12.83 0.08
CA GLU A 142 -4.20 12.44 -0.36
C GLU A 142 -3.80 11.19 0.41
N GLN A 143 -3.49 10.13 -0.33
CA GLN A 143 -3.05 8.86 0.23
C GLN A 143 -1.65 8.54 -0.31
N SER A 144 -0.69 8.38 0.60
CA SER A 144 0.63 7.89 0.26
C SER A 144 0.57 6.40 -0.12
N PRO A 145 1.55 5.90 -0.89
CA PRO A 145 1.68 4.48 -1.15
C PRO A 145 1.73 3.67 0.16
N MET A 146 1.16 2.46 0.12
CA MET A 146 1.23 1.54 1.27
C MET A 146 2.66 1.09 1.50
N GLU A 147 3.10 1.14 2.76
CA GLU A 147 4.42 0.70 3.18
C GLU A 147 4.32 -0.45 4.19
N ILE A 148 5.24 -1.40 4.11
CA ILE A 148 5.38 -2.46 5.11
C ILE A 148 6.46 -2.03 6.09
N ILE A 149 6.07 -1.78 7.34
CA ILE A 149 7.01 -1.34 8.39
C ILE A 149 7.45 -2.56 9.20
N ASP A 150 8.77 -2.77 9.26
CA ASP A 150 9.44 -3.82 10.04
C ASP A 150 8.91 -5.25 9.82
N ASN A 151 8.31 -5.55 8.66
CA ASN A 151 7.59 -6.81 8.39
C ASN A 151 6.48 -7.12 9.41
N LYS A 152 5.97 -6.11 10.12
CA LYS A 152 4.97 -6.28 11.19
C LYS A 152 3.59 -5.81 10.81
N PHE A 153 3.48 -4.76 10.01
CA PHE A 153 2.19 -4.19 9.63
C PHE A 153 2.28 -3.44 8.30
N ARG A 154 1.13 -3.35 7.63
CA ARG A 154 0.92 -2.46 6.49
C ARG A 154 0.51 -1.10 7.00
N HIS A 155 1.17 -0.05 6.52
CA HIS A 155 0.96 1.31 6.95
C HIS A 155 0.43 2.16 5.79
N TYR A 156 -0.61 2.91 6.08
CA TYR A 156 -1.20 3.89 5.17
C TYR A 156 -1.07 5.27 5.81
N GLU A 157 -0.56 6.24 5.06
CA GLU A 157 -0.55 7.64 5.46
C GLU A 157 -1.54 8.41 4.59
N VAL A 158 -2.45 9.13 5.25
CA VAL A 158 -3.59 9.77 4.58
C VAL A 158 -3.78 11.17 5.14
N THR A 159 -3.91 12.15 4.24
CA THR A 159 -4.23 13.53 4.56
C THR A 159 -5.66 13.84 4.13
N PHE A 160 -6.47 14.23 5.10
CA PHE A 160 -7.83 14.70 4.93
C PHE A 160 -7.85 16.23 4.93
N TYR A 161 -8.55 16.80 3.96
CA TYR A 161 -8.75 18.24 3.83
C TYR A 161 -10.06 18.64 4.51
N LEU A 162 -10.02 19.71 5.30
CA LEU A 162 -11.16 20.25 6.02
C LEU A 162 -11.71 21.46 5.30
N CYS A 163 -13.04 21.55 5.18
CA CYS A 163 -13.70 22.74 4.64
C CYS A 163 -13.81 23.86 5.67
N GLU A 164 -13.87 23.51 6.96
CA GLU A 164 -14.01 24.45 8.06
C GLU A 164 -13.12 24.06 9.24
N GLU A 165 -12.77 25.06 10.05
CA GLU A 165 -12.02 24.84 11.27
C GLU A 165 -12.93 24.23 12.36
N PRO A 166 -12.55 23.12 13.01
CA PRO A 166 -13.37 22.52 14.05
C PRO A 166 -13.49 23.44 15.27
N SER A 167 -14.68 23.51 15.87
CA SER A 167 -15.00 24.41 16.99
C SER A 167 -14.08 24.26 18.22
N ILE A 168 -13.46 23.09 18.42
CA ILE A 168 -12.49 22.88 19.51
C ILE A 168 -11.31 23.87 19.44
N PHE A 169 -10.97 24.37 18.25
CA PHE A 169 -9.87 25.33 18.05
C PHE A 169 -10.27 26.78 18.33
N GLU A 170 -11.55 27.06 18.58
CA GLU A 170 -12.02 28.38 19.05
C GLU A 170 -11.67 28.60 20.53
N GLU A 171 -11.55 27.52 21.30
CA GLU A 171 -11.13 27.56 22.70
C GLU A 171 -9.68 28.07 22.81
N GLU A 172 -9.43 28.98 23.74
CA GLU A 172 -8.12 29.61 23.95
C GLU A 172 -7.01 28.59 24.22
N ASN A 173 -7.37 27.46 24.84
CA ASN A 173 -6.46 26.35 25.11
C ASN A 173 -5.97 25.62 23.85
N TYR A 174 -6.68 25.71 22.73
CA TYR A 174 -6.39 25.00 21.48
C TYR A 174 -6.17 25.96 20.29
N LYS A 175 -6.28 27.27 20.50
CA LYS A 175 -5.99 28.26 19.48
C LYS A 175 -4.54 28.16 18.99
N ASN A 176 -4.35 28.18 17.66
CA ASN A 176 -3.05 28.07 16.97
C ASN A 176 -2.24 26.81 17.29
N LYS A 177 -2.93 25.80 17.80
CA LYS A 177 -2.32 24.60 18.31
C LYS A 177 -2.59 23.41 17.36
N TYR A 178 -1.68 22.44 17.37
CA TYR A 178 -1.69 21.22 16.57
C TYR A 178 -1.87 20.03 17.50
N LEU A 179 -2.99 19.32 17.33
CA LEU A 179 -3.39 18.22 18.19
C LEU A 179 -2.87 16.89 17.64
N THR A 180 -2.07 16.17 18.41
CA THR A 180 -1.59 14.84 18.03
C THR A 180 -2.13 13.76 18.94
N TRP A 181 -2.54 12.63 18.34
CA TRP A 181 -2.87 11.38 19.03
C TRP A 181 -1.94 10.27 18.56
N SER A 182 -1.43 9.45 19.46
CA SER A 182 -0.69 8.24 19.12
C SER A 182 -1.10 7.07 20.02
N LEU A 183 -1.19 5.89 19.43
CA LEU A 183 -1.41 4.65 20.19
C LEU A 183 -0.08 4.14 20.74
N GLN A 184 0.12 4.23 22.05
CA GLN A 184 1.23 3.56 22.73
C GLN A 184 0.88 2.10 23.04
N ASN A 185 1.89 1.22 23.00
CA ASN A 185 1.80 -0.24 23.16
C ASN A 185 1.18 -0.73 24.49
N LYS A 186 0.86 0.14 25.46
CA LYS A 186 0.36 -0.23 26.80
C LYS A 186 -1.11 0.11 27.06
N GLY A 187 -1.92 0.20 26.00
CA GLY A 187 -3.36 0.48 26.07
C GLY A 187 -3.73 1.81 25.42
N MET A 188 -5.03 2.05 25.21
CA MET A 188 -5.53 3.32 24.66
C MET A 188 -5.30 4.47 25.66
N LYS A 189 -4.08 4.96 25.76
CA LYS A 189 -3.79 6.21 26.45
C LYS A 189 -3.83 7.31 25.40
N LYS A 190 -4.89 8.12 25.42
CA LYS A 190 -4.98 9.35 24.65
C LYS A 190 -3.87 10.27 25.15
N ILE A 191 -2.76 10.33 24.42
CA ILE A 191 -1.74 11.35 24.63
C ILE A 191 -2.10 12.47 23.67
N SER A 192 -2.91 13.41 24.13
CA SER A 192 -3.12 14.68 23.41
C SER A 192 -1.94 15.59 23.73
N LYS A 193 -1.02 15.72 22.79
CA LYS A 193 -0.01 16.78 22.83
C LYS A 193 -0.44 17.91 21.95
N THR A 194 0.05 19.09 22.31
CA THR A 194 -0.29 20.29 21.59
C THR A 194 0.97 21.04 21.22
N HIS A 195 1.17 21.22 19.92
CA HIS A 195 2.32 21.93 19.34
C HIS A 195 1.82 23.19 18.62
N GLU A 196 2.70 24.08 18.18
CA GLU A 196 2.30 25.14 17.26
C GLU A 196 1.91 24.55 15.89
N ARG A 197 1.00 25.22 15.16
CA ARG A 197 0.63 24.81 13.80
C ARG A 197 1.83 24.90 12.86
N GLN A 198 1.92 23.91 11.97
CA GLN A 198 3.01 23.77 11.02
C GLN A 198 2.47 23.42 9.63
N GLU A 199 3.24 23.78 8.60
CA GLU A 199 2.95 23.45 7.20
C GLU A 199 3.25 21.98 6.86
N GLN A 200 4.03 21.30 7.72
CA GLN A 200 4.35 19.88 7.61
C GLN A 200 3.88 19.14 8.87
N PRO A 201 3.46 17.87 8.75
CA PRO A 201 3.09 17.09 9.92
C PRO A 201 4.36 16.71 10.70
N LEU A 202 4.29 16.73 12.03
CA LEU A 202 5.37 16.20 12.86
C LEU A 202 5.67 14.75 12.48
N SER A 203 6.95 14.37 12.46
CA SER A 203 7.33 12.99 12.24
C SER A 203 6.89 12.12 13.43
N PHE A 204 6.61 10.84 13.19
CA PHE A 204 6.23 9.93 14.25
C PHE A 204 7.25 9.89 15.41
N LEU A 205 8.55 9.94 15.08
CA LEU A 205 9.64 9.91 16.05
C LEU A 205 9.65 11.15 16.95
N GLU A 206 9.26 12.32 16.44
CA GLU A 206 9.13 13.54 17.24
C GLU A 206 7.95 13.44 18.21
N VAL A 207 6.82 12.88 17.75
CA VAL A 207 5.63 12.67 18.59
C VAL A 207 5.90 11.67 19.71
N GLU A 208 6.74 10.65 19.45
CA GLU A 208 7.10 9.63 20.45
C GLU A 208 8.09 10.15 21.50
N LYS A 209 8.98 11.09 21.14
CA LYS A 209 9.97 11.68 22.06
C LYS A 209 9.42 12.76 22.99
N ALA A 210 8.38 13.48 22.55
CA ALA A 210 7.72 14.51 23.35
C ALA A 210 6.99 13.92 24.58
#